data_AF-A0A0H3DDK8-F1
#
_entry.id   AF-A0A0H3DDK8-F1
#
_cell.length_a   1.000
_cell.length_b   1.000
_cell.length_c   1.000
_cell.angle_alpha   90.00
_cell.angle_beta   90.00
_cell.angle_gamma   90.00
#
_symmetry.space_group_name_H-M   'P 1'
#
loop_
_entity.id
_entity.type
_entity.pdbx_description
1 polymer ?
#
loop_
_entity_poly.entity_id
_entity_poly.type
_entity_poly.pdbx_seq_one_letter_code
_entity_poly.pdbx_strand_id
1 'polypeptide(L)'
;MEMRSAWLKWARAVEHQRVLARRTREFLADGSYEYVRWDNVADSTDPLVKMQRRLKTKKEFSESWSVLLGDILTNLRAALDHSMWTAVVMHSGRPAKPNQVQFPITTKASSFSEARRKFSALVVPDFWAVIEALQPFHGGNRAHTSPLEVLRWLSNLDKHRAVHIVGRIYFDLAPVVIRSETPIKIVEERRHEGPIDGDNKAVLVLKFERPRGNAPIDVVPTFAFSPSIQISDDPVEYRTLASAMEVMTDGVLKVLTYCTSSLGLPMPDIDSLELGEENDLVAADLAGDVYTFRDFDGTVHRFTGPAAPDEEARPS
;
A
#
# COMPACT_ATOMS: atom_id res chain seq x y z
N MET A 1 2.21 -0.73 33.59
CA MET A 1 2.98 0.00 32.57
C MET A 1 2.06 0.24 31.39
N GLU A 2 1.67 1.49 31.21
CA GLU A 2 0.36 1.86 30.67
C GLU A 2 0.34 1.96 29.14
N MET A 3 1.34 2.54 28.46
CA MET A 3 1.35 2.61 26.97
C MET A 3 2.13 1.49 26.27
N ARG A 4 2.93 0.69 26.98
CA ARG A 4 3.82 -0.33 26.38
C ARG A 4 3.09 -1.31 25.47
N SER A 5 1.88 -1.73 25.86
CA SER A 5 1.10 -2.68 25.06
C SER A 5 0.64 -2.10 23.71
N ALA A 6 0.36 -0.79 23.64
CA ALA A 6 0.04 -0.14 22.37
C ALA A 6 1.27 -0.11 21.45
N TRP A 7 2.43 0.24 21.99
CA TRP A 7 3.70 0.29 21.26
C TRP A 7 4.15 -1.09 20.75
N LEU A 8 4.06 -2.14 21.57
CA LEU A 8 4.39 -3.51 21.14
C LEU A 8 3.49 -4.00 19.99
N LYS A 9 2.21 -3.60 19.99
CA LYS A 9 1.30 -3.95 18.89
C LYS A 9 1.66 -3.22 17.61
N TRP A 10 2.00 -1.94 17.69
CA TRP A 10 2.51 -1.21 16.53
C TRP A 10 3.80 -1.84 16.00
N ALA A 11 4.76 -2.14 16.89
CA ALA A 11 6.01 -2.82 16.54
C ALA A 11 5.78 -4.15 15.82
N ARG A 12 4.84 -4.97 16.33
CA ARG A 12 4.46 -6.24 15.69
C ARG A 12 3.86 -6.04 14.30
N ALA A 13 3.08 -4.99 14.08
CA ALA A 13 2.58 -4.66 12.75
C ALA A 13 3.71 -4.28 11.78
N VAL A 14 4.71 -3.52 12.25
CA VAL A 14 5.91 -3.18 11.46
C VAL A 14 6.70 -4.42 11.07
N GLU A 15 6.90 -5.36 12.00
CA GLU A 15 7.57 -6.63 11.73
C GLU A 15 6.85 -7.40 10.59
N HIS A 16 5.53 -7.58 10.71
CA HIS A 16 4.74 -8.26 9.70
C HIS A 16 4.73 -7.51 8.36
N GLN A 17 4.73 -6.17 8.37
CA GLN A 17 4.86 -5.35 7.16
C GLN A 17 6.19 -5.60 6.46
N ARG A 18 7.30 -5.72 7.20
CA ARG A 18 8.63 -6.02 6.63
C ARG A 18 8.65 -7.42 6.00
N VAL A 19 8.02 -8.42 6.64
CA VAL A 19 7.85 -9.76 6.08
C VAL A 19 7.04 -9.72 4.78
N LEU A 20 5.91 -8.99 4.76
CA LEU A 20 5.07 -8.85 3.56
C LEU A 20 5.82 -8.13 2.43
N ALA A 21 6.59 -7.08 2.76
CA ALA A 21 7.44 -6.37 1.81
C ALA A 21 8.55 -7.29 1.24
N ARG A 22 9.15 -8.16 2.05
CA ARG A 22 10.10 -9.18 1.58
C ARG A 22 9.45 -10.14 0.58
N ARG A 23 8.31 -10.73 0.93
CA ARG A 23 7.56 -11.63 0.04
C ARG A 23 7.18 -10.96 -1.27
N THR A 24 6.80 -9.67 -1.21
CA THR A 24 6.53 -8.86 -2.39
C THR A 24 7.72 -8.76 -3.33
N ARG A 25 8.91 -8.47 -2.78
CA ARG A 25 10.15 -8.36 -3.56
C ARG A 25 10.58 -9.68 -4.17
N GLU A 26 10.52 -10.77 -3.40
CA GLU A 26 10.80 -12.13 -3.87
C GLU A 26 9.87 -12.53 -5.02
N PHE A 27 8.57 -12.25 -4.89
CA PHE A 27 7.59 -12.51 -5.94
C PHE A 27 7.89 -11.74 -7.22
N LEU A 28 8.28 -10.47 -7.13
CA LEU A 28 8.64 -9.68 -8.31
C LEU A 28 9.96 -10.16 -8.95
N ALA A 29 10.91 -10.66 -8.15
CA ALA A 29 12.18 -11.18 -8.64
C ALA A 29 12.07 -12.56 -9.32
N ASP A 30 11.15 -13.41 -8.88
CA ASP A 30 10.90 -14.77 -9.40
C ASP A 30 10.29 -14.78 -10.83
N GLY A 31 10.12 -13.61 -11.45
CA GLY A 31 9.51 -13.51 -12.78
C GLY A 31 8.05 -13.96 -12.79
N SER A 32 7.30 -13.68 -11.71
CA SER A 32 5.91 -14.13 -11.49
C SER A 32 4.90 -13.68 -12.56
N TYR A 33 5.31 -12.80 -13.46
CA TYR A 33 4.56 -12.40 -14.65
C TYR A 33 5.49 -12.19 -15.84
N GLU A 34 4.94 -12.31 -17.05
CA GLU A 34 5.59 -11.94 -18.30
C GLU A 34 4.68 -11.09 -19.18
N TYR A 35 5.27 -10.25 -20.01
CA TYR A 35 4.55 -9.53 -21.05
C TYR A 35 4.75 -10.23 -22.38
N VAL A 36 3.70 -10.88 -22.87
CA VAL A 36 3.72 -11.57 -24.16
C VAL A 36 3.33 -10.59 -25.27
N ARG A 37 4.11 -10.56 -26.33
CA ARG A 37 3.79 -9.82 -27.55
C ARG A 37 2.86 -10.65 -28.43
N TRP A 38 1.79 -10.00 -28.89
CA TRP A 38 1.00 -10.48 -30.02
C TRP A 38 1.00 -9.41 -31.10
N ASP A 39 1.16 -9.81 -32.37
CA ASP A 39 1.00 -8.90 -33.51
C ASP A 39 0.57 -9.64 -34.77
N ASN A 40 0.14 -8.86 -35.78
CA ASN A 40 -0.20 -9.33 -37.12
C ASN A 40 0.87 -8.95 -38.16
N VAL A 41 2.14 -8.78 -37.79
CA VAL A 41 3.17 -8.32 -38.73
C VAL A 41 3.32 -9.29 -39.91
N ALA A 42 3.16 -10.60 -39.66
CA ALA A 42 3.23 -11.65 -40.67
C ALA A 42 2.10 -11.61 -41.72
N ASP A 43 0.96 -10.97 -41.41
CA ASP A 43 -0.13 -10.78 -42.37
C ASP A 43 0.11 -9.49 -43.17
N SER A 44 0.72 -9.61 -44.36
CA SER A 44 1.01 -8.47 -45.22
C SER A 44 -0.21 -7.86 -45.91
N THR A 45 -1.40 -8.45 -45.77
CA THR A 45 -2.63 -7.97 -46.43
C THR A 45 -3.36 -6.91 -45.61
N ASP A 46 -3.17 -6.91 -44.28
CA ASP A 46 -3.74 -5.88 -43.41
C ASP A 46 -2.96 -4.56 -43.56
N PRO A 47 -3.61 -3.46 -43.98
CA PRO A 47 -2.96 -2.15 -44.10
C PRO A 47 -2.52 -1.57 -42.75
N LEU A 48 -3.01 -2.14 -41.64
CA LEU A 48 -2.61 -1.78 -40.29
C LEU A 48 -1.80 -2.90 -39.64
N VAL A 49 -0.75 -2.50 -38.93
CA VAL A 49 -0.12 -3.37 -37.95
C VAL A 49 -0.85 -3.16 -36.62
N LYS A 50 -1.35 -4.25 -36.06
CA LYS A 50 -1.97 -4.35 -34.74
C LYS A 50 -0.96 -5.06 -33.84
N MET A 51 -0.54 -4.39 -32.78
CA MET A 51 0.35 -4.94 -31.77
C MET A 51 -0.30 -4.87 -30.40
N GLN A 52 -0.15 -5.92 -29.61
CA GLN A 52 -0.57 -5.99 -28.22
C GLN A 52 0.59 -6.44 -27.33
N ARG A 53 0.67 -5.84 -26.13
CA ARG A 53 1.37 -6.47 -24.99
C ARG A 53 0.31 -7.03 -24.06
N ARG A 54 0.46 -8.30 -23.71
CA ARG A 54 -0.49 -9.03 -22.88
C ARG A 54 0.22 -9.47 -21.62
N LEU A 55 -0.33 -9.10 -20.45
CA LEU A 55 0.18 -9.59 -19.17
C LEU A 55 -0.22 -11.05 -19.03
N LYS A 56 0.77 -11.92 -18.87
CA LYS A 56 0.59 -13.32 -18.55
C LYS A 56 1.11 -13.59 -17.14
N THR A 57 0.22 -14.06 -16.29
CA THR A 57 0.49 -14.38 -14.89
C THR A 57 1.09 -15.77 -14.81
N LYS A 58 2.31 -15.89 -14.29
CA LYS A 58 2.96 -17.19 -14.06
C LYS A 58 2.67 -17.73 -12.66
N LYS A 59 2.48 -16.83 -11.71
CA LYS A 59 2.25 -17.14 -10.30
C LYS A 59 1.26 -16.11 -9.74
N GLU A 60 0.23 -16.61 -9.08
CA GLU A 60 -0.76 -15.76 -8.41
C GLU A 60 -0.24 -15.28 -7.05
N PHE A 61 -0.83 -14.20 -6.51
CA PHE A 61 -0.54 -13.77 -5.16
C PHE A 61 -0.99 -14.86 -4.18
N SER A 62 -0.09 -15.25 -3.27
CA SER A 62 -0.43 -16.27 -2.27
C SER A 62 -1.49 -15.75 -1.31
N GLU A 63 -2.50 -16.57 -1.01
CA GLU A 63 -3.53 -16.28 0.01
C GLU A 63 -2.93 -15.96 1.38
N SER A 64 -1.75 -16.51 1.68
CA SER A 64 -1.00 -16.21 2.92
C SER A 64 -0.64 -14.74 3.08
N TRP A 65 -0.62 -13.95 1.99
CA TRP A 65 -0.37 -12.51 2.06
C TRP A 65 -1.61 -11.77 2.56
N SER A 66 -2.81 -12.20 2.19
CA SER A 66 -4.06 -11.65 2.74
C SER A 66 -4.17 -11.91 4.23
N VAL A 67 -3.78 -13.10 4.70
CA VAL A 67 -3.73 -13.42 6.14
C VAL A 67 -2.71 -12.54 6.87
N LEU A 68 -1.50 -12.41 6.34
CA LEU A 68 -0.46 -11.56 6.93
C LEU A 68 -0.87 -10.08 6.97
N LEU A 69 -1.56 -9.61 5.93
CA LEU A 69 -2.15 -8.27 5.89
C LEU A 69 -3.21 -8.10 6.99
N GLY A 70 -4.09 -9.08 7.19
CA GLY A 70 -5.05 -9.09 8.30
C GLY A 70 -4.39 -8.97 9.67
N ASP A 71 -3.25 -9.63 9.88
CA ASP A 71 -2.47 -9.52 11.13
C ASP A 71 -1.88 -8.13 11.34
N ILE A 72 -1.39 -7.48 10.27
CA ILE A 72 -0.91 -6.08 10.31
C ILE A 72 -2.05 -5.16 10.74
N LEU A 73 -3.18 -5.24 10.02
CA LEU A 73 -4.37 -4.40 10.26
C LEU A 73 -4.90 -4.57 11.68
N THR A 74 -4.96 -5.81 12.16
CA THR A 74 -5.42 -6.15 13.51
C THR A 74 -4.51 -5.55 14.56
N ASN A 75 -3.20 -5.67 14.39
CA ASN A 75 -2.23 -5.10 15.33
C ASN A 75 -2.25 -3.57 15.34
N LEU A 76 -2.28 -2.91 14.18
CA LEU A 76 -2.40 -1.45 14.08
C LEU A 76 -3.69 -0.94 14.75
N ARG A 77 -4.82 -1.58 14.46
CA ARG A 77 -6.11 -1.19 15.06
C ARG A 77 -6.10 -1.38 16.58
N ALA A 78 -5.54 -2.49 17.05
CA ALA A 78 -5.43 -2.79 18.47
C ALA A 78 -4.43 -1.87 19.19
N ALA A 79 -3.36 -1.41 18.53
CA ALA A 79 -2.45 -0.41 19.10
C ALA A 79 -3.20 0.87 19.48
N LEU A 80 -4.08 1.35 18.60
CA LEU A 80 -4.95 2.51 18.88
C LEU A 80 -5.93 2.22 20.03
N ASP A 81 -6.58 1.05 20.05
CA ASP A 81 -7.52 0.73 21.14
C ASP A 81 -6.83 0.63 22.50
N HIS A 82 -5.60 0.11 22.52
CA HIS A 82 -4.79 0.06 23.74
C HIS A 82 -4.40 1.45 24.21
N SER A 83 -4.08 2.40 23.32
CA SER A 83 -3.79 3.78 23.75
C SER A 83 -5.01 4.45 24.38
N MET A 84 -6.20 4.24 23.80
CA MET A 84 -7.45 4.73 24.36
C MET A 84 -7.77 4.07 25.72
N TRP A 85 -7.62 2.75 25.81
CA TRP A 85 -7.82 2.01 27.06
C TRP A 85 -6.96 2.55 28.19
N THR A 86 -5.68 2.77 27.90
CA THR A 86 -4.72 3.30 28.83
C THR A 86 -5.11 4.69 29.34
N ALA A 87 -5.45 5.60 28.43
CA ALA A 87 -5.89 6.94 28.82
C ALA A 87 -7.14 6.90 29.73
N VAL A 88 -8.07 5.98 29.45
CA VAL A 88 -9.27 5.78 30.28
C VAL A 88 -8.90 5.31 31.68
N VAL A 89 -8.06 4.28 31.79
CA VAL A 89 -7.64 3.72 33.08
C VAL A 89 -6.85 4.74 33.91
N MET A 90 -5.95 5.49 33.28
CA MET A 90 -5.15 6.53 33.95
C MET A 90 -6.02 7.66 34.51
N HIS A 91 -7.04 8.10 33.76
CA HIS A 91 -7.85 9.25 34.16
C HIS A 91 -9.03 8.88 35.06
N SER A 92 -9.79 7.86 34.68
CA SER A 92 -11.09 7.52 35.27
C SER A 92 -11.11 6.16 35.99
N GLY A 93 -9.98 5.45 36.01
CA GLY A 93 -9.90 4.08 36.50
C GLY A 93 -10.60 3.09 35.57
N ARG A 94 -10.95 1.91 36.09
CA ARG A 94 -11.59 0.86 35.29
C ARG A 94 -12.99 1.33 34.83
N PRO A 95 -13.25 1.41 33.51
CA PRO A 95 -14.53 1.89 32.99
C PRO A 95 -15.66 0.89 33.28
N ALA A 96 -16.87 1.39 33.48
CA ALA A 96 -18.07 0.56 33.73
C ALA A 96 -18.40 -0.39 32.57
N LYS A 97 -18.04 -0.02 31.33
CA LYS A 97 -18.27 -0.81 30.11
C LYS A 97 -16.93 -1.06 29.39
N PRO A 98 -16.08 -1.96 29.92
CA PRO A 98 -14.72 -2.12 29.42
C PRO A 98 -14.65 -2.55 27.95
N ASN A 99 -15.53 -3.45 27.53
CA ASN A 99 -15.59 -3.95 26.15
C ASN A 99 -16.07 -2.90 25.12
N GLN A 100 -16.44 -1.70 25.58
CA GLN A 100 -16.88 -0.61 24.71
C GLN A 100 -15.82 0.45 24.50
N VAL A 101 -14.69 0.38 25.20
CA VAL A 101 -13.59 1.33 25.05
C VAL A 101 -12.84 0.99 23.77
N GLN A 102 -12.80 1.96 22.87
CA GLN A 102 -12.12 1.86 21.58
C GLN A 102 -11.69 3.25 21.13
N PHE A 103 -10.60 3.32 20.37
CA PHE A 103 -10.17 4.54 19.73
C PHE A 103 -11.17 4.93 18.63
N PRO A 104 -11.76 6.13 18.67
CA PRO A 104 -12.71 6.55 17.64
C PRO A 104 -11.97 6.93 16.35
N ILE A 105 -12.48 6.45 15.22
CA ILE A 105 -12.05 6.86 13.89
C ILE A 105 -13.32 7.20 13.10
N THR A 106 -13.45 8.47 12.71
CA THR A 106 -14.70 8.99 12.14
C THR A 106 -14.43 9.89 10.93
N THR A 107 -15.20 9.68 9.86
CA THR A 107 -15.19 10.50 8.63
C THR A 107 -16.21 11.64 8.65
N LYS A 108 -17.10 11.67 9.66
CA LYS A 108 -18.14 12.69 9.83
C LYS A 108 -18.09 13.30 11.21
N ALA A 109 -18.19 14.62 11.29
CA ALA A 109 -18.20 15.36 12.56
C ALA A 109 -19.39 14.97 13.47
N SER A 110 -20.54 14.63 12.89
CA SER A 110 -21.71 14.14 13.65
C SER A 110 -21.40 12.83 14.37
N SER A 111 -20.79 11.87 13.70
CA SER A 111 -20.34 10.60 14.30
C SER A 111 -19.27 10.83 15.38
N PHE A 112 -18.39 11.82 15.19
CA PHE A 112 -17.41 12.18 16.23
C PHE A 112 -18.08 12.78 17.47
N SER A 113 -19.14 13.58 17.32
CA SER A 113 -19.91 14.11 18.45
C SER A 113 -20.51 13.01 19.32
N GLU A 114 -20.98 11.91 18.71
CA GLU A 114 -21.46 10.74 19.45
C GLU A 114 -20.34 10.05 20.23
N ALA A 115 -19.16 9.88 19.62
CA ALA A 115 -17.98 9.37 20.29
C ALA A 115 -17.55 10.28 21.45
N ARG A 116 -17.61 11.60 21.28
CA ARG A 116 -17.32 12.60 22.31
C ARG A 116 -18.24 12.42 23.52
N ARG A 117 -19.55 12.32 23.30
CA ARG A 117 -20.53 12.08 24.38
C ARG A 117 -20.23 10.78 25.15
N LYS A 118 -19.71 9.75 24.47
CA LYS A 118 -19.44 8.44 25.07
C LYS A 118 -18.11 8.40 25.84
N PHE A 119 -17.08 9.06 25.34
CA PHE A 119 -15.70 8.79 25.76
C PHE A 119 -14.94 10.00 26.30
N SER A 120 -15.30 11.23 25.95
CA SER A 120 -14.49 12.41 26.31
C SER A 120 -14.37 12.63 27.82
N ALA A 121 -15.41 12.29 28.59
CA ALA A 121 -15.39 12.38 30.05
C ALA A 121 -14.57 11.26 30.73
N LEU A 122 -14.09 10.27 29.98
CA LEU A 122 -13.31 9.15 30.51
C LEU A 122 -11.80 9.38 30.38
N VAL A 123 -11.37 10.43 29.68
CA VAL A 123 -9.96 10.74 29.43
C VAL A 123 -9.66 12.20 29.77
N VAL A 124 -8.37 12.55 29.93
CA VAL A 124 -7.98 13.95 30.13
C VAL A 124 -8.29 14.80 28.88
N PRO A 125 -8.66 16.09 29.05
CA PRO A 125 -9.03 16.96 27.93
C PRO A 125 -7.96 17.04 26.81
N ASP A 126 -6.68 17.11 27.19
CA ASP A 126 -5.57 17.22 26.23
C ASP A 126 -5.45 15.96 25.36
N PHE A 127 -5.66 14.77 25.93
CA PHE A 127 -5.69 13.52 25.18
C PHE A 127 -6.87 13.48 24.21
N TRP A 128 -8.05 13.93 24.63
CA TRP A 128 -9.20 14.02 23.74
C TRP A 128 -8.97 15.01 22.59
N ALA A 129 -8.32 16.15 22.87
CA ALA A 129 -7.96 17.13 21.85
C ALA A 129 -7.01 16.54 20.79
N VAL A 130 -6.04 15.69 21.20
CA VAL A 130 -5.19 14.93 20.27
C VAL A 130 -6.03 14.00 19.38
N ILE A 131 -6.96 13.23 19.97
CA ILE A 131 -7.85 12.35 19.21
C ILE A 131 -8.63 13.16 18.17
N GLU A 132 -9.24 14.27 18.60
CA GLU A 132 -10.05 15.15 17.75
C GLU A 132 -9.24 15.75 16.59
N ALA A 133 -8.03 16.22 16.85
CA ALA A 133 -7.14 16.82 15.84
C ALA A 133 -6.71 15.83 14.74
N LEU A 134 -6.67 14.54 15.05
CA LEU A 134 -6.20 13.49 14.13
C LEU A 134 -7.35 12.78 13.38
N GLN A 135 -8.60 13.17 13.60
CA GLN A 135 -9.73 12.48 12.97
C GLN A 135 -9.81 12.67 11.45
N PRO A 136 -10.19 11.63 10.69
CA PRO A 136 -10.38 11.71 9.25
C PRO A 136 -11.37 12.78 8.77
N PHE A 137 -12.39 13.13 9.57
CA PHE A 137 -13.42 14.10 9.15
C PHE A 137 -12.87 15.49 8.80
N HIS A 138 -11.69 15.88 9.30
CA HIS A 138 -11.02 17.12 8.92
C HIS A 138 -10.60 17.14 7.43
N GLY A 139 -10.48 15.97 6.80
CA GLY A 139 -10.11 15.81 5.40
C GLY A 139 -11.23 16.09 4.38
N GLY A 140 -12.48 16.31 4.85
CA GLY A 140 -13.63 16.56 3.98
C GLY A 140 -13.81 15.46 2.92
N ASN A 141 -13.83 15.85 1.64
CA ASN A 141 -13.98 14.92 0.50
C ASN A 141 -12.81 13.93 0.34
N ARG A 142 -11.72 14.07 1.09
CA ARG A 142 -10.58 13.14 1.09
C ARG A 142 -10.52 12.30 2.36
N ALA A 143 -11.52 12.37 3.24
CA ALA A 143 -11.54 11.64 4.51
C ALA A 143 -11.38 10.13 4.31
N HIS A 144 -11.93 9.56 3.23
CA HIS A 144 -11.82 8.13 2.87
C HIS A 144 -10.39 7.68 2.57
N THR A 145 -9.49 8.59 2.22
CA THR A 145 -8.06 8.32 1.97
C THR A 145 -7.17 8.60 3.17
N SER A 146 -7.74 9.09 4.28
CA SER A 146 -6.97 9.34 5.51
C SER A 146 -6.38 8.04 6.03
N PRO A 147 -5.13 8.02 6.52
CA PRO A 147 -4.49 6.79 7.02
C PRO A 147 -5.34 6.01 8.03
N LEU A 148 -5.93 6.72 8.99
CA LEU A 148 -6.77 6.11 10.02
C LEU A 148 -8.07 5.56 9.45
N GLU A 149 -8.65 6.23 8.46
CA GLU A 149 -9.87 5.76 7.81
C GLU A 149 -9.61 4.52 6.95
N VAL A 150 -8.52 4.52 6.19
CA VAL A 150 -8.08 3.35 5.42
C VAL A 150 -7.87 2.16 6.35
N LEU A 151 -7.20 2.36 7.49
CA LEU A 151 -7.04 1.32 8.52
C LEU A 151 -8.38 0.85 9.07
N ARG A 152 -9.29 1.77 9.43
CA ARG A 152 -10.62 1.44 9.97
C ARG A 152 -11.42 0.61 8.96
N TRP A 153 -11.43 1.03 7.70
CA TRP A 153 -12.16 0.38 6.63
C TRP A 153 -11.57 -1.01 6.33
N LEU A 154 -10.26 -1.10 6.11
CA LEU A 154 -9.58 -2.38 5.85
C LEU A 154 -9.68 -3.36 7.03
N SER A 155 -9.49 -2.91 8.27
CA SER A 155 -9.63 -3.77 9.45
C SER A 155 -11.06 -4.31 9.59
N ASN A 156 -12.07 -3.53 9.24
CA ASN A 156 -13.46 -4.00 9.25
C ASN A 156 -13.76 -4.93 8.07
N LEU A 157 -13.21 -4.64 6.90
CA LEU A 157 -13.30 -5.51 5.74
C LEU A 157 -12.73 -6.89 6.08
N ASP A 158 -11.47 -6.94 6.55
CA ASP A 158 -10.72 -8.17 6.87
C ASP A 158 -11.46 -9.09 7.85
N LYS A 159 -12.06 -8.52 8.90
CA LYS A 159 -12.87 -9.27 9.89
C LYS A 159 -14.05 -10.01 9.30
N HIS A 160 -14.57 -9.55 8.17
CA HIS A 160 -15.76 -10.11 7.53
C HIS A 160 -15.45 -10.80 6.21
N ARG A 161 -14.38 -10.40 5.51
CA ARG A 161 -13.99 -10.82 4.16
C ARG A 161 -12.48 -10.62 3.99
N ALA A 162 -11.81 -11.57 3.35
CA ALA A 162 -10.38 -11.42 3.06
C ALA A 162 -10.08 -10.14 2.25
N VAL A 163 -9.02 -9.43 2.63
CA VAL A 163 -8.52 -8.31 1.82
C VAL A 163 -7.81 -8.87 0.58
N HIS A 164 -8.33 -8.53 -0.59
CA HIS A 164 -7.78 -8.99 -1.85
C HIS A 164 -6.60 -8.15 -2.31
N ILE A 165 -5.46 -8.80 -2.51
CA ILE A 165 -4.28 -8.20 -3.15
C ILE A 165 -4.40 -8.47 -4.65
N VAL A 166 -4.42 -7.40 -5.43
CA VAL A 166 -4.58 -7.46 -6.89
C VAL A 166 -3.39 -6.84 -7.59
N GLY A 167 -3.10 -7.35 -8.77
CA GLY A 167 -2.05 -6.82 -9.62
C GLY A 167 -2.54 -5.53 -10.29
N ARG A 168 -1.72 -4.49 -10.28
CA ARG A 168 -2.07 -3.21 -10.93
C ARG A 168 -1.00 -2.80 -11.92
N ILE A 169 -1.45 -2.41 -13.11
CA ILE A 169 -0.59 -1.85 -14.15
C ILE A 169 -0.53 -0.33 -14.01
N TYR A 170 0.69 0.18 -14.11
CA TYR A 170 1.01 1.60 -14.17
C TYR A 170 1.75 1.89 -15.47
N PHE A 171 1.30 2.91 -16.20
CA PHE A 171 1.92 3.40 -17.43
C PHE A 171 2.78 4.64 -17.15
N ASP A 172 3.67 4.98 -18.09
CA ASP A 172 4.40 6.26 -18.15
C ASP A 172 5.36 6.55 -17.00
N LEU A 173 5.93 5.51 -16.37
CA LEU A 173 7.02 5.67 -15.40
C LEU A 173 8.32 6.19 -16.05
N ALA A 174 8.44 6.07 -17.38
CA ALA A 174 9.44 6.75 -18.22
C ALA A 174 8.85 6.97 -19.64
N PRO A 175 9.46 7.83 -20.50
CA PRO A 175 8.97 8.09 -21.85
C PRO A 175 8.92 6.81 -22.70
N VAL A 176 7.83 6.63 -23.46
CA VAL A 176 7.72 5.55 -24.46
C VAL A 176 8.70 5.82 -25.59
N VAL A 177 9.61 4.88 -25.85
CA VAL A 177 10.56 4.98 -26.97
C VAL A 177 10.04 4.15 -28.13
N ILE A 178 9.64 4.84 -29.21
CA ILE A 178 9.35 4.21 -30.49
C ILE A 178 10.62 4.29 -31.33
N ARG A 179 11.22 3.14 -31.62
CA ARG A 179 12.38 3.05 -32.52
C ARG A 179 11.91 2.55 -33.87
N SER A 180 11.95 3.43 -34.86
CA SER A 180 11.63 3.10 -36.25
C SER A 180 12.51 3.91 -37.19
N GLU A 181 13.04 3.24 -38.22
CA GLU A 181 13.79 3.87 -39.30
C GLU A 181 12.89 4.73 -40.21
N THR A 182 11.59 4.47 -40.20
CA THR A 182 10.57 5.24 -40.94
C THR A 182 9.53 5.84 -39.99
N PRO A 183 9.04 7.07 -40.23
CA PRO A 183 7.98 7.65 -39.42
C PRO A 183 6.74 6.74 -39.40
N ILE A 184 6.30 6.36 -38.20
CA ILE A 184 5.10 5.54 -38.00
C ILE A 184 3.95 6.43 -37.61
N LYS A 185 2.83 6.31 -38.32
CA LYS A 185 1.59 6.97 -37.93
C LYS A 185 0.76 6.04 -37.05
N ILE A 186 0.71 6.36 -35.75
CA ILE A 186 -0.17 5.67 -34.80
C ILE A 186 -1.61 6.05 -35.09
N VAL A 187 -2.44 5.05 -35.30
CA VAL A 187 -3.88 5.15 -35.57
C VAL A 187 -4.69 4.91 -34.29
N GLU A 188 -4.18 4.05 -33.40
CA GLU A 188 -4.81 3.80 -32.11
C GLU A 188 -3.74 3.48 -31.06
N GLU A 189 -3.89 4.06 -29.88
CA GLU A 189 -3.17 3.68 -28.68
C GLU A 189 -4.16 3.54 -27.54
N ARG A 190 -4.19 2.36 -26.92
CA ARG A 190 -4.98 2.10 -25.71
C ARG A 190 -4.09 1.50 -24.64
N ARG A 191 -4.10 2.13 -23.47
CA ARG A 191 -3.36 1.74 -22.26
C ARG A 191 -4.35 1.32 -21.18
N HIS A 192 -4.06 0.21 -20.50
CA HIS A 192 -4.82 -0.24 -19.33
C HIS A 192 -4.15 0.21 -18.04
N GLU A 193 -4.68 1.26 -17.40
CA GLU A 193 -4.20 1.67 -16.09
C GLU A 193 -5.19 1.24 -15.00
N GLY A 194 -4.71 0.49 -14.01
CA GLY A 194 -5.56 0.00 -12.92
C GLY A 194 -5.42 -1.49 -12.64
N PRO A 195 -6.29 -2.02 -11.76
CA PRO A 195 -6.29 -3.41 -11.38
C PRO A 195 -6.46 -4.31 -12.61
N ILE A 196 -5.79 -5.45 -12.60
CA ILE A 196 -5.96 -6.51 -13.57
C ILE A 196 -6.49 -7.74 -12.86
N ASP A 197 -7.58 -8.25 -13.41
CA ASP A 197 -8.16 -9.52 -13.04
C ASP A 197 -7.97 -10.52 -14.20
N GLY A 198 -7.56 -11.75 -13.85
CA GLY A 198 -7.33 -12.85 -14.76
C GLY A 198 -6.04 -12.78 -15.59
N ASP A 199 -5.81 -13.84 -16.36
CA ASP A 199 -4.61 -14.05 -17.16
C ASP A 199 -4.74 -13.50 -18.59
N ASN A 200 -3.60 -13.28 -19.24
CA ASN A 200 -3.45 -12.96 -20.66
C ASN A 200 -4.25 -11.70 -21.08
N LYS A 201 -4.35 -10.68 -20.23
CA LYS A 201 -5.06 -9.43 -20.54
C LYS A 201 -4.19 -8.50 -21.36
N ALA A 202 -4.75 -7.89 -22.40
CA ALA A 202 -4.06 -6.88 -23.19
C ALA A 202 -3.91 -5.60 -22.36
N VAL A 203 -2.67 -5.25 -22.01
CA VAL A 203 -2.35 -4.06 -21.20
C VAL A 203 -2.02 -2.86 -22.06
N LEU A 204 -1.43 -3.10 -23.24
CA LEU A 204 -1.17 -2.10 -24.26
C LEU A 204 -1.68 -2.61 -25.61
N VAL A 205 -2.42 -1.77 -26.32
CA VAL A 205 -2.83 -2.00 -27.71
C VAL A 205 -2.36 -0.83 -28.55
N LEU A 206 -1.63 -1.14 -29.62
CA LEU A 206 -1.17 -0.17 -30.60
C LEU A 206 -1.64 -0.60 -31.99
N LYS A 207 -2.15 0.35 -32.76
CA LYS A 207 -2.39 0.19 -34.19
C LYS A 207 -1.69 1.32 -34.92
N PHE A 208 -1.01 0.97 -36.00
CA PHE A 208 -0.35 1.97 -36.83
C PHE A 208 -0.39 1.57 -38.31
N GLU A 209 -0.28 2.57 -39.18
CA GLU A 209 -0.20 2.35 -40.62
C GLU A 209 1.03 1.52 -40.94
N ARG A 210 0.87 0.44 -41.73
CA ARG A 210 1.97 -0.43 -42.10
C ARG A 210 3.03 0.37 -42.88
N PRO A 211 4.28 0.45 -42.38
CA PRO A 211 5.32 1.19 -43.08
C PRO A 211 5.64 0.58 -44.44
N ARG A 212 6.09 1.40 -45.38
CA ARG A 212 6.58 0.92 -46.68
C ARG A 212 7.98 0.33 -46.47
N GLY A 213 8.10 -0.98 -46.66
CA GLY A 213 9.37 -1.73 -46.48
C GLY A 213 9.33 -2.70 -45.31
N ASN A 214 10.42 -3.46 -45.11
CA ASN A 214 10.54 -4.49 -44.07
C ASN A 214 11.35 -4.03 -42.85
N ALA A 215 11.48 -2.72 -42.62
CA ALA A 215 12.24 -2.21 -41.49
C ALA A 215 11.63 -2.71 -40.16
N PRO A 216 12.44 -3.20 -39.20
CA PRO A 216 11.95 -3.65 -37.92
C PRO A 216 11.37 -2.46 -37.14
N ILE A 217 10.21 -2.69 -36.53
CA ILE A 217 9.54 -1.71 -35.66
C ILE A 217 9.67 -2.21 -34.24
N ASP A 218 10.41 -1.46 -33.43
CA ASP A 218 10.54 -1.75 -32.03
C ASP A 218 9.76 -0.73 -31.20
N VAL A 219 8.87 -1.27 -30.38
CA VAL A 219 8.09 -0.51 -29.41
C VAL A 219 8.47 -1.05 -28.05
N VAL A 220 9.13 -0.21 -27.28
CA VAL A 220 9.55 -0.50 -25.91
C VAL A 220 8.63 0.25 -24.96
N PRO A 221 7.53 -0.36 -24.49
CA PRO A 221 6.66 0.30 -23.55
C PRO A 221 7.21 0.17 -22.12
N THR A 222 7.24 1.29 -21.40
CA THR A 222 7.65 1.33 -19.98
C THR A 222 6.41 1.35 -19.10
N PHE A 223 5.98 0.17 -18.65
CA PHE A 223 4.93 0.03 -17.63
C PHE A 223 5.40 -0.90 -16.51
N ALA A 224 4.86 -0.71 -15.31
CA ALA A 224 5.14 -1.57 -14.16
C ALA A 224 3.89 -2.33 -13.74
N PHE A 225 4.12 -3.51 -13.17
CA PHE A 225 3.13 -4.28 -12.45
C PHE A 225 3.49 -4.28 -10.98
N SER A 226 2.57 -3.85 -10.12
CA SER A 226 2.78 -3.86 -8.67
C SER A 226 1.57 -4.43 -7.93
N PRO A 227 1.77 -5.14 -6.81
CA PRO A 227 0.68 -5.52 -5.94
C PRO A 227 -0.02 -4.27 -5.39
N SER A 228 -1.33 -4.32 -5.31
CA SER A 228 -2.18 -3.22 -4.86
C SER A 228 -3.35 -3.75 -4.06
N ILE A 229 -3.92 -2.88 -3.23
CA ILE A 229 -5.13 -3.15 -2.47
C ILE A 229 -6.12 -2.02 -2.69
N GLN A 230 -7.41 -2.36 -2.63
CA GLN A 230 -8.45 -1.35 -2.51
C GLN A 230 -8.34 -0.71 -1.12
N ILE A 231 -8.54 0.60 -1.03
CA ILE A 231 -8.47 1.35 0.23
C ILE A 231 -9.78 2.08 0.58
N SER A 232 -10.72 2.11 -0.37
CA SER A 232 -12.05 2.74 -0.23
C SER A 232 -13.01 2.13 -1.25
N ASP A 233 -14.29 2.01 -0.89
CA ASP A 233 -15.39 1.57 -1.76
C ASP A 233 -16.21 2.72 -2.35
N ASP A 234 -16.25 3.88 -1.70
CA ASP A 234 -16.96 5.07 -2.19
C ASP A 234 -16.17 6.37 -1.93
N PRO A 235 -15.45 6.91 -2.94
CA PRO A 235 -15.22 6.31 -4.25
C PRO A 235 -14.31 5.08 -4.16
N VAL A 236 -14.39 4.20 -5.17
CA VAL A 236 -13.48 3.05 -5.29
C VAL A 236 -12.06 3.56 -5.54
N GLU A 237 -11.16 3.32 -4.58
CA GLU A 237 -9.76 3.72 -4.68
C GLU A 237 -8.80 2.56 -4.40
N TYR A 238 -7.68 2.56 -5.11
CA TYR A 238 -6.61 1.57 -4.95
C TYR A 238 -5.28 2.28 -4.71
N ARG A 239 -4.42 1.64 -3.93
CA ARG A 239 -3.03 2.05 -3.72
C ARG A 239 -2.11 0.84 -3.86
N THR A 240 -0.83 1.09 -4.16
CA THR A 240 0.18 0.03 -4.05
C THR A 240 0.15 -0.52 -2.62
N LEU A 241 0.38 -1.83 -2.50
CA LEU A 241 0.39 -2.50 -1.20
C LEU A 241 1.40 -1.84 -0.26
N ALA A 242 2.61 -1.54 -0.76
CA ALA A 242 3.68 -0.87 -0.01
C ALA A 242 3.24 0.49 0.54
N SER A 243 2.75 1.39 -0.32
CA SER A 243 2.33 2.74 0.08
C SER A 243 1.15 2.71 1.06
N ALA A 244 0.18 1.81 0.87
CA ALA A 244 -0.92 1.68 1.81
C ALA A 244 -0.45 1.23 3.19
N MET A 245 0.51 0.29 3.27
CA MET A 245 1.06 -0.16 4.55
C MET A 245 1.84 0.94 5.25
N GLU A 246 2.75 1.60 4.54
CA GLU A 246 3.58 2.69 5.06
C GLU A 246 2.73 3.81 5.66
N VAL A 247 1.77 4.31 4.87
CA VAL A 247 0.88 5.40 5.29
C VAL A 247 0.08 5.03 6.53
N MET A 248 -0.43 3.79 6.64
CA MET A 248 -1.16 3.35 7.83
C MET A 248 -0.25 3.21 9.06
N THR A 249 0.92 2.58 8.90
CA THR A 249 1.89 2.38 9.98
C THR A 249 2.38 3.72 10.54
N ASP A 250 2.73 4.66 9.68
CA ASP A 250 3.15 6.02 10.07
C ASP A 250 2.01 6.81 10.70
N GLY A 251 0.80 6.65 10.15
CA GLY A 251 -0.42 7.24 10.71
C GLY A 251 -0.64 6.81 12.16
N VAL A 252 -0.51 5.51 12.45
CA VAL A 252 -0.64 4.98 13.82
C VAL A 252 0.54 5.42 14.71
N LEU A 253 1.78 5.40 14.20
CA LEU A 253 2.96 5.88 14.92
C LEU A 253 2.76 7.32 15.41
N LYS A 254 2.29 8.19 14.51
CA LYS A 254 1.99 9.59 14.81
C LYS A 254 0.94 9.70 15.92
N VAL A 255 -0.14 8.93 15.86
CA VAL A 255 -1.16 8.91 16.93
C VAL A 255 -0.56 8.46 18.25
N LEU A 256 0.16 7.34 18.28
CA LEU A 256 0.75 6.82 19.52
C LEU A 256 1.74 7.81 20.15
N THR A 257 2.51 8.51 19.32
CA THR A 257 3.45 9.55 19.76
C THR A 257 2.71 10.70 20.46
N TYR A 258 1.68 11.27 19.83
CA TYR A 258 0.92 12.36 20.46
C TYR A 258 0.14 11.90 21.69
N CYS A 259 -0.46 10.71 21.64
CA CYS A 259 -1.15 10.12 22.79
C CYS A 259 -0.20 9.92 23.98
N THR A 260 0.97 9.32 23.76
CA THR A 260 2.00 9.11 24.80
C THR A 260 2.42 10.44 25.41
N SER A 261 2.71 11.43 24.56
CA SER A 261 3.12 12.78 24.99
C SER A 261 2.02 13.47 25.83
N SER A 262 0.77 13.40 25.39
CA SER A 262 -0.37 14.02 26.10
C SER A 262 -0.69 13.37 27.45
N LEU A 263 -0.24 12.14 27.68
CA LEU A 263 -0.35 11.46 28.97
C LEU A 263 0.86 11.73 29.88
N GLY A 264 1.85 12.52 29.42
CA GLY A 264 3.08 12.78 30.17
C GLY A 264 3.96 11.54 30.35
N LEU A 265 3.80 10.54 29.49
CA LEU A 265 4.55 9.29 29.54
C LEU A 265 5.84 9.39 28.73
N PRO A 266 6.93 8.70 29.13
CA PRO A 266 8.14 8.64 28.32
C PRO A 266 7.89 7.88 27.02
N MET A 267 8.56 8.30 25.95
CA MET A 267 8.63 7.49 24.73
C MET A 267 9.31 6.15 25.02
N PRO A 268 8.87 5.05 24.39
CA PRO A 268 9.56 3.79 24.54
C PRO A 268 10.96 3.90 23.93
N ASP A 269 11.90 3.19 24.53
CA ASP A 269 13.15 2.85 23.87
C ASP A 269 12.85 1.89 22.71
N ILE A 270 13.28 2.25 21.49
CA ILE A 270 12.99 1.51 20.25
C ILE A 270 13.55 0.09 20.33
N ASP A 271 14.76 -0.05 20.89
CA ASP A 271 15.43 -1.34 21.05
C ASP A 271 14.68 -2.26 22.03
N SER A 272 13.87 -1.68 22.92
CA SER A 272 13.07 -2.41 23.91
C SER A 272 11.73 -2.95 23.36
N LEU A 273 11.39 -2.66 22.10
CA LEU A 273 10.12 -3.06 21.48
C LEU A 273 10.11 -4.50 20.94
N GLU A 274 11.20 -5.26 21.15
CA GLU A 274 11.30 -6.71 20.87
C GLU A 274 10.73 -7.08 19.48
N LEU A 275 11.15 -6.35 18.44
CA LEU A 275 10.85 -6.75 17.06
C LEU A 275 11.49 -8.12 16.82
N GLY A 276 10.71 -9.15 16.48
CA GLY A 276 11.18 -10.54 16.46
C GLY A 276 12.32 -10.81 15.47
N GLU A 277 13.03 -11.94 15.62
CA GLU A 277 14.18 -12.36 14.78
C GLU A 277 13.89 -12.34 13.26
N GLU A 278 12.62 -12.47 12.84
CA GLU A 278 12.22 -12.35 11.43
C GLU A 278 12.52 -10.96 10.83
N ASN A 279 12.77 -9.96 11.69
CA ASN A 279 13.16 -8.60 11.37
C ASN A 279 14.66 -8.45 11.06
N ASP A 280 15.52 -9.26 11.67
CA ASP A 280 16.99 -9.13 11.53
C ASP A 280 17.52 -9.78 10.25
N LEU A 281 16.69 -10.60 9.60
CA LEU A 281 16.99 -11.25 8.31
C LEU A 281 16.56 -10.39 7.10
N VAL A 282 16.59 -9.06 7.22
CA VAL A 282 16.47 -8.19 6.04
C VAL A 282 17.70 -8.45 5.16
N ALA A 283 17.48 -9.23 4.11
CA ALA A 283 18.42 -9.37 3.02
C ALA A 283 18.67 -7.97 2.44
N ALA A 284 19.82 -7.38 2.79
CA ALA A 284 20.20 -6.00 2.46
C ALA A 284 20.24 -5.77 0.93
N ASP A 285 20.41 -6.84 0.16
CA ASP A 285 20.38 -6.88 -1.29
C ASP A 285 19.00 -6.55 -1.91
N LEU A 286 17.93 -6.57 -1.12
CA LEU A 286 16.58 -6.28 -1.60
C LEU A 286 15.91 -5.09 -0.89
N ALA A 287 16.49 -4.45 0.12
CA ALA A 287 15.79 -3.44 0.96
C ALA A 287 15.29 -2.21 0.15
N GLY A 288 14.09 -1.67 0.44
CA GLY A 288 13.48 -0.53 -0.27
C GLY A 288 12.31 -0.89 -1.18
N ASP A 289 11.68 0.12 -1.81
CA ASP A 289 10.67 -0.09 -2.85
C ASP A 289 11.33 -0.65 -4.11
N VAL A 290 10.93 -1.86 -4.52
CA VAL A 290 11.49 -2.49 -5.72
C VAL A 290 10.55 -2.24 -6.89
N TYR A 291 10.99 -1.38 -7.80
CA TYR A 291 10.36 -1.22 -9.11
C TYR A 291 11.05 -2.15 -10.10
N THR A 292 10.27 -3.05 -10.66
CA THR A 292 10.72 -3.95 -11.71
C THR A 292 10.19 -3.45 -13.04
N PHE A 293 11.09 -3.06 -13.94
CA PHE A 293 10.76 -2.81 -15.34
C PHE A 293 11.24 -3.98 -16.17
N ARG A 294 10.56 -4.27 -17.27
CA ARG A 294 10.98 -5.30 -18.20
C ARG A 294 11.06 -4.71 -19.60
N ASP A 295 12.25 -4.81 -20.19
CA ASP A 295 12.53 -4.40 -21.55
C ASP A 295 11.91 -5.37 -22.57
N PHE A 296 11.97 -4.95 -23.83
CA PHE A 296 11.43 -5.68 -24.98
C PHE A 296 12.04 -7.08 -25.17
N ASP A 297 13.32 -7.23 -24.88
CA ASP A 297 14.06 -8.50 -24.96
C ASP A 297 13.82 -9.43 -23.75
N GLY A 298 12.99 -8.99 -22.79
CA GLY A 298 12.73 -9.70 -21.55
C GLY A 298 13.73 -9.39 -20.43
N THR A 299 14.71 -8.52 -20.67
CA THR A 299 15.64 -8.03 -19.65
C THR A 299 14.86 -7.34 -18.53
N VAL A 300 15.15 -7.73 -17.30
CA VAL A 300 14.48 -7.20 -16.11
C VAL A 300 15.38 -6.16 -15.47
N HIS A 301 14.94 -4.89 -15.48
CA HIS A 301 15.58 -3.82 -14.74
C HIS A 301 14.99 -3.73 -13.36
N ARG A 302 15.85 -3.76 -12.36
CA ARG A 302 15.46 -3.60 -10.96
C ARG A 302 15.95 -2.25 -10.47
N PHE A 303 15.02 -1.41 -10.05
CA PHE A 303 15.34 -0.19 -9.34
C PHE A 303 14.88 -0.34 -7.91
N THR A 304 15.83 -0.10 -7.01
CA THR A 304 15.56 0.05 -5.61
C THR A 304 15.35 1.54 -5.37
N GLY A 305 14.11 1.96 -5.10
CA GLY A 305 13.85 3.28 -4.53
C GLY A 305 14.56 3.39 -3.19
N PRO A 306 14.97 4.60 -2.75
CA PRO A 306 15.54 4.76 -1.43
C PRO A 306 14.56 4.16 -0.41
N ALA A 307 15.05 3.29 0.47
CA ALA A 307 14.35 3.03 1.72
C ALA A 307 14.10 4.40 2.37
N ALA A 308 12.92 4.59 3.00
CA ALA A 308 12.71 5.74 3.86
C ALA A 308 13.98 5.90 4.72
N PRO A 309 14.60 7.09 4.75
CA PRO A 309 15.92 7.23 5.33
C PRO A 309 15.87 6.73 6.76
N ASP A 310 16.73 5.75 7.08
CA ASP A 310 17.06 5.43 8.46
C ASP A 310 17.52 6.76 9.08
N GLU A 311 16.79 7.22 10.10
CA GLU A 311 17.09 8.45 10.81
C GLU A 311 18.29 8.25 11.76
N GLU A 312 19.38 7.66 11.26
CA GLU A 312 20.65 7.50 11.97
C GLU A 312 21.82 7.76 11.03
N ALA A 313 22.15 9.04 10.88
CA ALA A 313 23.52 9.56 10.91
C ALA A 313 23.46 11.07 10.77
N ARG A 314 23.21 11.79 11.87
CA ARG A 314 23.68 13.18 11.96
C ARG A 314 25.14 13.13 12.39
N PRO A 315 26.10 13.54 11.54
CA PRO A 315 27.43 13.83 12.03
C PRO A 315 27.34 15.04 12.98
N SER A 316 28.05 14.91 14.08
CA SER A 316 28.31 15.87 15.17
C SER A 316 28.45 17.33 14.74
#